data_AF-A0A7Y4TLY0-F1
#
_entry.id   AF-A0A7Y4TLY0-F1
#
_cell.length_a   1.000
_cell.length_b   1.000
_cell.length_c   1.000
_cell.angle_alpha   90.00
_cell.angle_beta   90.00
_cell.angle_gamma   90.00
#
_symmetry.space_group_name_H-M   'P 1'
#
loop_
_entity.id
_entity.type
_entity.pdbx_description
1 polymer ?
#
loop_
_entity_poly.entity_id
_entity_poly.type
_entity_poly.pdbx_seq_one_letter_code
_entity_poly.pdbx_strand_id
1 'polypeptide(L)' 'MKVKSMSAVVTIEEIKKELDKVPVEKLESLFRYICSLSEMRPEKQSRESFIEKMNKIRFNGPPDFATNIDEYLYGDKELP' A
#
# COMPACT_ATOMS: atom_id res chain seq x y z
N MET A 1 -11.59 29.95 -4.46
CA MET A 1 -12.93 29.32 -4.55
C MET A 1 -12.79 27.86 -4.14
N LYS A 2 -13.39 27.44 -3.01
CA LYS A 2 -13.38 26.04 -2.57
C LYS A 2 -14.48 25.30 -3.34
N VAL A 3 -14.11 24.46 -4.30
CA VAL A 3 -15.04 23.50 -4.92
C VAL A 3 -15.37 22.43 -3.88
N LYS A 4 -16.57 22.52 -3.32
CA LYS A 4 -17.13 21.53 -2.40
C LYS A 4 -17.48 20.31 -3.25
N SER A 5 -16.67 19.25 -3.18
CA SER A 5 -17.02 17.95 -3.74
C SER A 5 -18.23 17.41 -2.98
N MET A 6 -19.44 17.68 -3.48
CA MET A 6 -20.63 16.94 -3.08
C MET A 6 -20.49 15.56 -3.71
N SER A 7 -20.28 14.51 -2.92
CA SER A 7 -20.56 13.16 -3.40
C SER A 7 -22.06 13.10 -3.63
N ALA A 8 -22.49 13.24 -4.90
CA ALA A 8 -23.89 13.06 -5.26
C ALA A 8 -24.33 11.68 -4.77
N VAL A 9 -25.39 11.62 -3.97
CA VAL A 9 -26.00 10.36 -3.56
C VAL A 9 -26.67 9.80 -4.80
N VAL A 10 -25.99 8.90 -5.48
CA VAL A 10 -26.50 8.26 -6.69
C VAL A 10 -27.56 7.24 -6.27
N THR A 11 -28.79 7.41 -6.73
CA THR A 11 -29.87 6.47 -6.42
C THR A 11 -29.83 5.26 -7.37
N ILE A 12 -30.38 4.12 -6.94
CA ILE A 12 -30.44 2.90 -7.76
C ILE A 12 -31.22 3.14 -9.06
N GLU A 13 -32.24 4.01 -9.02
CA GLU A 13 -33.04 4.37 -10.20
C GLU A 13 -32.24 5.16 -11.24
N GLU A 14 -31.38 6.06 -10.79
CA GLU A 14 -30.47 6.82 -11.66
C GLU A 14 -29.45 5.90 -12.33
N ILE A 15 -28.91 4.92 -11.59
CA ILE A 15 -27.99 3.92 -12.14
C ILE A 15 -28.67 3.09 -13.22
N LYS A 16 -29.90 2.61 -12.96
CA LYS A 16 -30.66 1.82 -13.94
C LYS A 16 -30.94 2.61 -15.22
N LYS A 17 -31.34 3.88 -15.07
CA LYS A 17 -31.62 4.76 -16.20
C LYS A 17 -30.38 5.02 -17.06
N GLU A 18 -29.20 5.10 -16.46
CA GLU A 18 -27.95 5.21 -17.23
C GLU A 18 -27.52 3.87 -17.85
N LEU A 19 -27.72 2.75 -17.16
CA LEU A 19 -27.45 1.40 -17.70
C LEU A 19 -28.29 1.09 -18.94
N ASP A 20 -29.57 1.49 -18.96
CA ASP A 20 -30.47 1.28 -20.11
C ASP A 20 -30.02 2.05 -21.37
N LYS A 21 -29.21 3.11 -21.23
CA LYS A 21 -28.65 3.86 -22.36
C LYS A 21 -27.42 3.20 -22.95
N VAL A 22 -26.85 2.21 -22.27
CA VAL A 22 -25.63 1.54 -22.70
C VAL A 22 -26.00 0.32 -23.55
N PRO A 23 -25.54 0.24 -24.81
CA PRO A 23 -25.68 -0.97 -25.62
C PRO A 23 -25.11 -2.18 -24.88
N VAL A 24 -25.82 -3.31 -24.95
CA VAL A 24 -25.48 -4.54 -24.21
C VAL A 24 -24.05 -5.00 -24.52
N GLU A 25 -23.57 -4.79 -25.75
CA GLU A 25 -22.21 -5.13 -26.19
C GLU A 25 -21.13 -4.31 -25.45
N LYS A 26 -21.45 -3.06 -25.10
CA LYS A 26 -20.55 -2.21 -24.29
C LYS A 26 -20.59 -2.60 -22.83
N LEU A 27 -21.73 -3.09 -22.33
CA LEU A 27 -21.88 -3.59 -20.97
C LEU A 27 -21.02 -4.85 -20.75
N GLU A 28 -21.04 -5.78 -21.72
CA GLU A 28 -20.21 -6.98 -21.67
C GLU A 28 -18.72 -6.62 -21.73
N SER A 29 -18.34 -5.66 -22.57
CA SER A 29 -16.97 -5.14 -22.63
C SER A 29 -16.52 -4.52 -21.30
N LEU A 30 -17.39 -3.74 -20.66
CA LEU A 30 -17.12 -3.15 -19.34
C LEU A 30 -17.00 -4.21 -18.26
N PHE A 31 -17.86 -5.23 -18.27
CA PHE A 31 -17.80 -6.35 -17.34
C PHE A 31 -16.47 -7.12 -17.48
N ARG A 32 -16.09 -7.49 -18.71
CA ARG A 32 -14.81 -8.16 -18.99
C ARG A 32 -13.61 -7.33 -18.53
N TYR A 33 -13.66 -6.00 -18.73
CA TYR A 33 -12.62 -5.10 -18.27
C TYR A 33 -12.51 -5.08 -16.73
N ILE A 34 -13.64 -4.97 -16.01
CA ILE A 34 -13.65 -5.01 -14.53
C ILE A 34 -13.11 -6.35 -14.02
N CYS A 35 -13.51 -7.48 -14.64
CA CYS A 35 -12.96 -8.80 -14.31
C CYS A 35 -11.44 -8.84 -14.50
N SER A 36 -10.91 -8.33 -15.62
CA SER A 36 -9.47 -8.29 -15.87
C SER A 36 -8.72 -7.44 -14.82
N LEU A 37 -9.31 -6.35 -14.35
CA LEU A 37 -8.73 -5.52 -13.28
C LEU A 37 -8.77 -6.23 -11.92
N SER A 38 -9.79 -7.05 -11.66
CA SER A 38 -9.90 -7.82 -10.42
C SER A 38 -8.93 -9.02 -10.37
N GLU A 39 -8.61 -9.58 -11.54
CA GLU A 39 -7.61 -10.62 -11.73
C GLU A 39 -6.18 -10.04 -11.73
N MET A 40 -6.03 -8.78 -12.15
CA MET A 40 -4.90 -7.92 -11.80
C MET A 40 -4.97 -7.55 -10.31
N ARG A 41 -5.02 -8.54 -9.42
CA ARG A 41 -4.47 -8.32 -8.08
C ARG A 41 -3.07 -7.79 -8.32
N PRO A 42 -2.66 -6.67 -7.69
CA PRO A 42 -1.25 -6.31 -7.74
C PRO A 42 -0.52 -7.57 -7.28
N GLU A 43 0.36 -8.11 -8.14
CA GLU A 43 1.34 -9.09 -7.71
C GLU A 43 1.80 -8.56 -6.37
N LYS A 44 1.57 -9.34 -5.31
CA LYS A 44 1.87 -8.95 -3.96
C LYS A 44 3.36 -8.70 -4.00
N GLN A 45 3.78 -7.46 -4.27
CA GLN A 45 5.16 -7.06 -4.24
C GLN A 45 5.59 -7.59 -2.89
N SER A 46 6.50 -8.56 -2.89
CA SER A 46 7.07 -9.10 -1.68
C SER A 46 7.89 -7.95 -1.08
N ARG A 47 7.18 -6.97 -0.55
CA ARG A 47 7.72 -5.88 0.22
C ARG A 47 8.18 -6.60 1.45
N GLU A 48 9.49 -6.76 1.49
CA GLU A 48 10.21 -7.25 2.63
C GLU A 48 9.62 -6.59 3.87
N SER A 49 9.11 -7.42 4.77
CA SER A 49 8.50 -6.97 6.00
C SER A 49 9.54 -6.18 6.80
N PHE A 50 9.06 -5.28 7.65
CA PHE A 50 9.94 -4.50 8.53
C PHE A 50 10.91 -5.41 9.31
N ILE A 51 10.44 -6.57 9.79
CA ILE A 51 11.25 -7.57 10.49
C ILE A 51 12.31 -8.19 9.59
N GLU A 52 11.97 -8.58 8.37
CA GLU A 52 12.96 -9.11 7.41
C GLU A 52 14.04 -8.07 7.09
N LYS A 53 13.66 -6.79 6.97
CA LYS A 53 14.60 -5.69 6.76
C LYS A 53 15.53 -5.48 7.97
N MET A 54 15.00 -5.56 9.19
CA MET A 54 15.78 -5.46 10.43
C MET A 54 16.77 -6.63 10.58
N ASN A 55 16.35 -7.85 10.24
CA ASN A 55 17.20 -9.04 10.33
C ASN A 55 18.40 -9.02 9.38
N LYS A 56 18.36 -8.20 8.32
CA LYS A 56 19.50 -7.99 7.41
C LYS A 56 20.55 -7.04 7.95
N ILE A 57 20.24 -6.25 8.98
CA ILE A 57 21.19 -5.31 9.59
C ILE A 57 22.19 -6.11 10.42
N ARG A 58 23.44 -6.19 9.95
CA ARG A 58 24.55 -6.74 10.73
C ARG A 58 25.18 -5.62 11.56
N PHE A 59 25.12 -5.72 12.88
CA PHE A 59 25.89 -4.87 13.77
C PHE A 59 27.32 -5.42 13.88
N ASN A 60 28.27 -4.72 13.27
CA ASN A 60 29.69 -4.91 13.55
C ASN A 60 30.06 -3.98 14.70
N GLY A 61 29.77 -4.42 15.93
CA GLY A 61 30.12 -3.71 17.15
C GLY A 61 31.36 -4.31 17.83
N PRO A 62 32.01 -3.55 18.73
CA PRO A 62 33.01 -4.08 19.66
C PRO A 62 32.48 -5.29 20.45
N PRO A 63 33.35 -6.19 20.93
CA PRO A 63 32.94 -7.38 21.68
C PRO A 63 32.08 -7.09 22.92
N ASP A 64 32.20 -5.88 23.49
CA ASP A 64 31.47 -5.43 24.67
C ASP A 64 30.23 -4.56 24.34
N PHE A 65 29.92 -4.35 23.06
CA PHE A 65 28.86 -3.44 22.61
C PHE A 65 27.47 -3.79 23.15
N ALA A 66 27.12 -5.08 23.22
CA ALA A 66 25.82 -5.52 23.74
C ALA A 66 25.67 -5.29 25.25
N THR A 67 26.78 -5.32 25.99
CA THR A 67 26.80 -5.12 27.44
C THR A 67 26.81 -3.64 27.81
N ASN A 68 27.44 -2.81 26.96
CA ASN A 68 27.70 -1.40 27.23
C ASN A 68 27.03 -0.47 26.21
N ILE A 69 25.88 -0.87 25.66
CA ILE A 69 25.21 -0.12 24.58
C ILE A 69 24.94 1.34 24.96
N ASP A 70 24.57 1.58 26.22
CA ASP A 70 24.32 2.92 26.74
C ASP A 70 25.58 3.80 26.66
N GLU A 71 26.75 3.26 27.02
CA GLU A 71 28.02 3.99 26.98
C GLU A 71 28.39 4.41 25.56
N TYR A 72 28.11 3.58 24.55
CA TYR A 72 28.32 3.93 23.14
C TYR A 72 27.27 4.89 22.59
N LEU A 73 26.03 4.87 23.10
CA LEU A 73 24.96 5.77 22.68
C LEU A 73 25.10 7.18 23.27
N TYR A 74 25.56 7.28 24.52
CA TYR A 74 25.76 8.55 25.22
C TYR A 74 27.16 9.15 25.02
N GLY A 75 28.05 8.44 24.32
CA GLY A 75 29.37 8.95 23.94
C GLY A 75 30.44 8.78 25.02
N ASP A 76 30.17 7.97 26.04
CA ASP A 76 31.15 7.59 27.07
C ASP A 76 32.19 6.61 26.51
N LYS A 77 31.87 5.89 25.42
CA LYS A 77 32.79 5.06 24.64
C LYS A 77 32.70 5.36 23.15
N GLU A 78 33.85 5.44 22.50
CA GLU A 78 33.95 5.59 21.05
C GLU A 78 34.01 4.23 20.36
N LEU A 79 33.36 4.12 19.20
CA LEU A 79 33.56 2.98 18.30
C LEU A 79 34.99 3.03 17.74
N PRO A 80 35.68 1.88 17.63
CA PRO A 80 37.02 1.81 17.05
C PRO A 80 37.04 2.18 15.56
#